data_AF-A0A1Q7VY66-F1
#
_entry.id   AF-A0A1Q7VY66-F1
#
_cell.length_a   1.000
_cell.length_b   1.000
_cell.length_c   1.000
_cell.angle_alpha   90.00
_cell.angle_beta   90.00
_cell.angle_gamma   90.00
#
_symmetry.space_group_name_H-M   'P 1'
#
loop_
_entity.id
_entity.type
_entity.pdbx_description
1 polymer ?
#
loop_
_entity_poly.entity_id
_entity_poly.type
_entity_poly.pdbx_seq_one_letter_code
_entity_poly.pdbx_strand_id
1 'polypeptide(L)'
;MSKGEGLLKLVRLAVRAFGKDAVEGAARDVTRDATKDATKDATRDATKDATKDAAKDYQSPLRGTKEYRDRLDELSKDPAHGGGATPKSIREGEIALDLERRGDLPGPVRRPDLDNTNPAFQVDKGDFVDATGQHWDLKSPADTFPSGPRAGQPMPPGLRGSYDGTTMEQEIDNELGKGQNVVINTENLSPAAQADLRNRVAGQPGWAGKVKWYP
;
A
#
# COMPACT_ATOMS: atom_id res chain seq x y z
N MET A 1 37.31 -56.44 -39.36
CA MET A 1 36.34 -55.72 -38.51
C MET A 1 35.59 -54.72 -39.39
N SER A 2 34.29 -54.93 -39.58
CA SER A 2 33.49 -54.24 -40.60
C SER A 2 33.11 -52.83 -40.15
N LYS A 3 33.32 -51.83 -41.02
CA LYS A 3 33.00 -50.40 -40.80
C LYS A 3 31.53 -50.13 -40.48
N GLY A 4 30.62 -51.10 -40.69
CA GLY A 4 29.18 -50.96 -40.43
C GLY A 4 28.75 -51.13 -38.97
N GLU A 5 29.48 -51.89 -38.14
CA GLU A 5 29.06 -52.16 -36.75
C GLU A 5 29.37 -51.01 -35.79
N GLY A 6 30.41 -50.21 -36.09
CA GLY A 6 30.77 -49.03 -35.29
C GLY A 6 29.75 -47.90 -35.39
N LEU A 7 29.19 -47.68 -36.59
CA LEU A 7 28.22 -46.62 -36.85
C LEU A 7 26.88 -46.91 -36.15
N LEU A 8 26.44 -48.17 -36.13
CA LEU A 8 25.19 -48.58 -35.49
C LEU A 8 25.26 -48.46 -33.95
N LYS A 9 26.44 -48.70 -33.36
CA LYS A 9 26.68 -48.47 -31.92
C LYS A 9 26.66 -46.98 -31.57
N LEU A 10 27.27 -46.13 -32.40
CA LEU A 10 27.29 -44.67 -32.22
C LEU A 10 25.89 -44.05 -32.34
N VAL A 11 25.09 -44.46 -33.32
CA VAL A 11 23.71 -43.97 -33.47
C VAL A 11 22.83 -44.40 -32.30
N ARG A 12 22.95 -45.65 -31.82
CA ARG A 12 22.23 -46.10 -30.61
C ARG A 12 22.63 -45.36 -29.35
N LEU A 13 23.91 -45.00 -29.20
CA LEU A 13 24.38 -44.22 -28.06
C LEU A 13 23.84 -42.78 -28.10
N ALA A 14 23.87 -42.15 -29.28
CA ALA A 14 23.40 -40.80 -29.48
C ALA A 14 21.88 -40.66 -29.25
N VAL A 15 21.07 -41.59 -29.77
CA VAL A 15 19.61 -41.60 -29.55
C VAL A 15 19.25 -41.81 -28.08
N ARG A 16 20.02 -42.63 -27.36
CA ARG A 16 19.78 -42.91 -25.93
C ARG A 16 20.20 -41.74 -25.02
N ALA A 17 21.23 -40.99 -25.41
CA ALA A 17 21.66 -39.78 -24.70
C ALA A 17 20.68 -38.63 -24.92
N PHE A 18 20.32 -38.33 -26.18
CA PHE A 18 19.36 -37.27 -26.50
C PHE A 18 17.97 -37.49 -25.89
N GLY A 19 17.50 -38.75 -25.87
CA GLY A 19 16.20 -39.08 -25.26
C GLY A 19 16.18 -38.94 -23.73
N LYS A 20 17.33 -39.08 -23.05
CA LYS A 20 17.41 -38.88 -21.60
C LYS A 20 17.44 -37.39 -21.23
N ASP A 21 18.27 -36.61 -21.92
CA ASP A 21 18.46 -35.20 -21.60
C ASP A 21 17.20 -34.37 -21.89
N ALA A 22 16.46 -34.69 -22.96
CA ALA A 22 15.20 -34.02 -23.29
C ALA A 22 14.08 -34.33 -22.30
N VAL A 23 14.00 -35.57 -21.81
CA VAL A 23 12.97 -35.99 -20.84
C VAL A 23 13.30 -35.45 -19.44
N GLU A 24 14.58 -35.40 -19.06
CA GLU A 24 15.01 -34.88 -17.76
C GLU A 24 14.91 -33.34 -17.69
N GLY A 25 15.13 -32.63 -18.80
CA GLY A 25 14.89 -31.19 -18.90
C GLY A 25 13.41 -30.81 -18.78
N ALA A 26 12.54 -31.49 -19.55
CA ALA A 26 11.10 -31.24 -19.51
C ALA A 26 10.47 -31.59 -18.16
N ALA A 27 10.91 -32.68 -17.52
CA ALA A 27 10.43 -33.06 -16.20
C ALA A 27 10.84 -32.04 -15.12
N ARG A 28 12.03 -31.44 -15.22
CA ARG A 28 12.52 -30.42 -14.29
C ARG A 28 11.80 -29.07 -14.43
N ASP A 29 11.49 -28.65 -15.66
CA ASP A 29 10.73 -27.40 -15.87
C ASP A 29 9.28 -27.54 -15.40
N VAL A 30 8.60 -28.64 -15.74
CA VAL A 30 7.21 -28.87 -15.29
C VAL A 30 7.13 -29.00 -13.78
N THR A 31 8.08 -29.67 -13.13
CA THR A 31 8.11 -29.73 -11.66
C THR A 31 8.47 -28.39 -11.03
N ARG A 32 9.37 -27.59 -11.61
CA ARG A 32 9.72 -26.27 -11.06
C ARG A 32 8.54 -25.31 -11.14
N ASP A 33 7.85 -25.23 -12.28
CA ASP A 33 6.73 -24.31 -12.46
C ASP A 33 5.53 -24.75 -11.61
N ALA A 34 5.19 -26.04 -11.59
CA ALA A 34 4.12 -26.55 -10.74
C ALA A 34 4.40 -26.35 -9.25
N THR A 35 5.65 -26.56 -8.79
CA THR A 35 5.98 -26.30 -7.38
C THR A 35 5.96 -24.81 -7.08
N LYS A 36 6.40 -23.94 -7.99
CA LYS A 36 6.42 -22.49 -7.78
C LYS A 36 5.01 -21.90 -7.68
N ASP A 37 4.10 -22.30 -8.56
CA ASP A 37 2.72 -21.85 -8.55
C ASP A 37 1.96 -22.43 -7.36
N ALA A 38 2.10 -23.72 -7.08
CA ALA A 38 1.45 -24.35 -5.92
C ALA A 38 1.96 -23.78 -4.59
N THR A 39 3.25 -23.46 -4.48
CA THR A 39 3.78 -22.83 -3.26
C THR A 39 3.28 -21.39 -3.15
N LYS A 40 3.23 -20.62 -4.25
CA LYS A 40 2.73 -19.24 -4.22
C LYS A 40 1.26 -19.16 -3.83
N ASP A 41 0.41 -20.01 -4.40
CA ASP A 41 -1.02 -20.03 -4.10
C ASP A 41 -1.29 -20.57 -2.69
N ALA A 42 -0.63 -21.66 -2.27
CA ALA A 42 -0.78 -22.18 -0.91
C ALA A 42 -0.28 -21.20 0.16
N THR A 43 0.83 -20.48 -0.10
CA THR A 43 1.34 -19.49 0.85
C THR A 43 0.39 -18.29 0.94
N ARG A 44 -0.20 -17.87 -0.19
CA ARG A 44 -1.12 -16.73 -0.26
C ARG A 44 -2.47 -17.03 0.40
N ASP A 45 -3.03 -18.21 0.19
CA ASP A 45 -4.29 -18.61 0.82
C ASP A 45 -4.08 -18.86 2.32
N ALA A 46 -2.99 -19.52 2.72
CA ALA A 46 -2.68 -19.72 4.13
C ALA A 46 -2.39 -18.39 4.87
N THR A 47 -1.72 -17.42 4.24
CA THR A 47 -1.54 -16.08 4.85
C THR A 47 -2.85 -15.32 4.92
N LYS A 48 -3.71 -15.42 3.90
CA LYS A 48 -5.01 -14.73 3.86
C LYS A 48 -5.98 -15.24 4.91
N ASP A 49 -6.07 -16.55 5.12
CA ASP A 49 -6.94 -17.13 6.15
C ASP A 49 -6.38 -16.87 7.56
N ALA A 50 -5.06 -16.97 7.76
CA ALA A 50 -4.44 -16.63 9.04
C ALA A 50 -4.57 -15.13 9.40
N THR A 51 -4.46 -14.22 8.42
CA THR A 51 -4.70 -12.79 8.66
C THR A 51 -6.18 -12.48 8.90
N LYS A 52 -7.10 -13.21 8.25
CA LYS A 52 -8.54 -13.02 8.44
C LYS A 52 -9.00 -13.44 9.84
N ASP A 53 -8.47 -14.52 10.39
CA ASP A 53 -8.81 -14.96 11.74
C ASP A 53 -8.09 -14.13 12.83
N ALA A 54 -6.86 -13.67 12.60
CA ALA A 54 -6.20 -12.71 13.50
C ALA A 54 -6.86 -11.32 13.49
N ALA A 55 -7.45 -10.89 12.36
CA ALA A 55 -8.14 -9.61 12.25
C ALA A 55 -9.48 -9.58 13.01
N LYS A 56 -10.14 -10.73 13.24
CA LYS A 56 -11.43 -10.78 13.98
C LYS A 56 -11.28 -10.37 15.45
N ASP A 57 -10.13 -10.63 16.05
CA ASP A 57 -9.85 -10.31 17.47
C ASP A 57 -8.87 -9.13 17.61
N TYR A 58 -8.46 -8.51 16.50
CA TYR A 58 -7.56 -7.37 16.54
C TYR A 58 -8.25 -6.16 17.19
N GLN A 59 -7.57 -5.52 18.13
CA GLN A 59 -7.98 -4.25 18.72
C GLN A 59 -6.84 -3.26 18.56
N SER A 60 -7.16 -2.07 18.04
CA SER A 60 -6.18 -1.00 17.90
C SER A 60 -5.61 -0.65 19.28
N PRO A 61 -4.28 -0.58 19.45
CA PRO A 61 -3.68 -0.34 20.75
C PRO A 61 -4.01 1.07 21.27
N LEU A 62 -4.13 1.18 22.59
CA LEU A 62 -4.38 2.45 23.26
C LEU A 62 -3.15 3.36 23.18
N ARG A 63 -3.37 4.66 22.92
CA ARG A 63 -2.30 5.66 22.94
C ARG A 63 -1.53 5.58 24.26
N GLY A 64 -0.21 5.60 24.17
CA GLY A 64 0.70 5.56 25.33
C GLY A 64 1.15 4.16 25.77
N THR A 65 0.56 3.08 25.26
CA THR A 65 1.06 1.72 25.57
C THR A 65 2.34 1.40 24.79
N LYS A 66 2.97 0.26 25.10
CA LYS A 66 4.12 -0.22 24.32
C LYS A 66 3.65 -0.63 22.92
N GLU A 67 2.53 -1.33 22.83
CA GLU A 67 1.94 -1.85 21.60
C GLU A 67 1.60 -0.71 20.64
N TYR A 68 1.08 0.42 21.15
CA TYR A 68 0.86 1.61 20.33
C TYR A 68 2.16 2.17 19.78
N ARG A 69 3.22 2.25 20.59
CA ARG A 69 4.53 2.74 20.13
C ARG A 69 5.15 1.82 19.10
N ASP A 70 5.04 0.50 19.28
CA ASP A 70 5.52 -0.48 18.31
C ASP A 70 4.78 -0.34 16.97
N ARG A 71 3.45 -0.20 17.01
CA ARG A 71 2.61 0.01 15.81
C ARG A 71 2.87 1.36 15.14
N LEU A 72 3.09 2.41 15.93
CA LEU A 72 3.46 3.71 15.39
C LEU A 72 4.83 3.66 14.74
N ASP A 73 5.82 2.98 15.33
CA ASP A 73 7.15 2.80 14.74
C ASP A 73 7.10 2.04 13.42
N GLU A 74 6.28 0.98 13.34
CA GLU A 74 5.99 0.25 12.09
C GLU A 74 5.39 1.18 11.03
N LEU A 75 4.28 1.87 11.37
CA LEU A 75 3.60 2.77 10.44
C LEU A 75 4.39 4.04 10.12
N SER A 76 5.41 4.40 10.89
CA SER A 76 6.23 5.59 10.60
C SER A 76 7.28 5.32 9.52
N LYS A 77 7.55 4.05 9.20
CA LYS A 77 8.62 3.61 8.30
C LYS A 77 8.04 3.23 6.94
N ASP A 78 7.75 4.23 6.13
CA ASP A 78 7.21 4.01 4.79
C ASP A 78 8.31 3.50 3.82
N PRO A 79 8.19 2.27 3.29
CA PRO A 79 9.13 1.75 2.31
C PRO A 79 9.23 2.60 1.04
N ALA A 80 8.14 3.25 0.59
CA ALA A 80 8.11 4.10 -0.60
C ALA A 80 8.97 5.37 -0.44
N HIS A 81 9.19 5.79 0.81
CA HIS A 81 9.99 6.95 1.17
C HIS A 81 11.31 6.59 1.87
N GLY A 82 11.84 5.39 1.60
CA GLY A 82 13.15 4.96 2.08
C GLY A 82 13.19 4.45 3.52
N GLY A 83 12.03 4.19 4.13
CA GLY A 83 11.90 3.54 5.45
C GLY A 83 12.28 4.40 6.65
N GLY A 84 12.59 5.69 6.45
CA GLY A 84 12.92 6.62 7.53
C GLY A 84 11.68 7.17 8.22
N ALA A 85 11.67 7.17 9.55
CA ALA A 85 10.66 7.88 10.33
C ALA A 85 10.94 9.39 10.33
N THR A 86 9.97 10.18 9.86
CA THR A 86 10.00 11.64 9.86
C THR A 86 8.86 12.18 10.71
N PRO A 87 8.88 13.44 11.17
CA PRO A 87 7.73 14.02 11.87
C PRO A 87 6.42 13.90 11.07
N LYS A 88 6.49 14.01 9.74
CA LYS A 88 5.35 13.80 8.84
C LYS A 88 4.88 12.34 8.91
N SER A 89 5.73 11.37 8.63
CA SER A 89 5.32 9.95 8.58
C SER A 89 4.89 9.39 9.94
N ILE A 90 5.46 9.92 11.03
CA ILE A 90 4.97 9.67 12.39
C ILE A 90 3.53 10.18 12.51
N ARG A 91 3.28 11.43 12.13
CA ARG A 91 1.93 12.01 12.22
C ARG A 91 0.90 11.24 11.39
N GLU A 92 1.27 10.80 10.19
CA GLU A 92 0.40 9.95 9.37
C GLU A 92 0.06 8.64 10.10
N GLY A 93 1.05 7.97 10.70
CA GLY A 93 0.84 6.74 11.46
C GLY A 93 -0.08 6.95 12.68
N GLU A 94 0.04 8.09 13.37
CA GLU A 94 -0.87 8.46 14.46
C GLU A 94 -2.33 8.60 13.97
N ILE A 95 -2.52 9.26 12.83
CA ILE A 95 -3.83 9.48 12.21
C ILE A 95 -4.45 8.14 11.81
N ALA A 96 -3.66 7.26 11.18
CA ALA A 96 -4.11 5.92 10.80
C ALA A 96 -4.57 5.10 12.01
N LEU A 97 -3.80 5.08 13.10
CA LEU A 97 -4.17 4.35 14.33
C LEU A 97 -5.39 4.95 15.02
N ASP A 98 -5.58 6.26 14.96
CA ASP A 98 -6.80 6.88 15.49
C ASP A 98 -8.04 6.53 14.66
N LEU A 99 -7.94 6.57 13.34
CA LEU A 99 -9.02 6.15 12.45
C LEU A 99 -9.34 4.66 12.59
N GLU A 100 -8.31 3.82 12.73
CA GLU A 100 -8.46 2.39 13.02
C GLU A 100 -9.23 2.16 14.32
N ARG A 101 -8.83 2.86 15.40
CA ARG A 101 -9.49 2.76 16.71
C ARG A 101 -10.93 3.27 16.70
N ARG A 102 -11.23 4.31 15.91
CA ARG A 102 -12.58 4.84 15.71
C ARG A 102 -13.48 3.92 14.88
N GLY A 103 -12.89 2.93 14.19
CA GLY A 103 -13.60 2.05 13.26
C GLY A 103 -13.85 2.69 11.90
N ASP A 104 -13.23 3.84 11.61
CA ASP A 104 -13.32 4.50 10.30
C ASP A 104 -12.49 3.77 9.25
N LEU A 105 -11.37 3.16 9.68
CA LEU A 105 -10.53 2.27 8.89
C LEU A 105 -10.57 0.85 9.49
N PRO A 106 -10.87 -0.19 8.70
CA PRO A 106 -10.77 -1.57 9.16
C PRO A 106 -9.34 -1.94 9.58
N GLY A 107 -9.14 -2.26 10.86
CA GLY A 107 -7.84 -2.71 11.38
C GLY A 107 -7.56 -4.19 11.13
N PRO A 108 -6.27 -4.60 11.10
CA PRO A 108 -5.09 -3.75 11.24
C PRO A 108 -4.74 -2.98 9.96
N VAL A 109 -4.45 -1.69 10.11
CA VAL A 109 -3.88 -0.83 9.06
C VAL A 109 -2.37 -1.11 8.96
N ARG A 110 -1.83 -1.08 7.74
CA ARG A 110 -0.40 -1.32 7.46
C ARG A 110 0.12 -0.36 6.39
N ARG A 111 1.44 -0.30 6.22
CA ARG A 111 2.05 0.35 5.05
C ARG A 111 1.85 -0.49 3.79
N PRO A 112 1.58 0.12 2.63
CA PRO A 112 1.50 -0.61 1.36
C PRO A 112 2.82 -1.27 1.00
N ASP A 113 2.73 -2.44 0.35
CA ASP A 113 3.90 -3.11 -0.20
C ASP A 113 4.46 -2.34 -1.40
N LEU A 114 5.78 -2.31 -1.54
CA LEU A 114 6.42 -1.70 -2.70
C LEU A 114 6.03 -2.40 -4.00
N ASP A 115 5.79 -1.60 -5.02
CA ASP A 115 5.55 -2.09 -6.37
C ASP A 115 6.48 -1.39 -7.36
N ASN A 116 7.59 -2.07 -7.60
CA ASN A 116 8.62 -1.68 -8.56
C ASN A 116 8.59 -2.59 -9.79
N THR A 117 7.40 -3.13 -10.14
CA THR A 117 7.24 -3.95 -11.35
C THR A 117 7.67 -3.19 -12.60
N ASN A 118 7.48 -1.87 -12.60
CA ASN A 118 8.16 -0.96 -13.51
C ASN A 118 9.45 -0.43 -12.85
N PRO A 119 10.65 -0.75 -13.37
CA PRO A 119 11.90 -0.29 -12.77
C PRO A 119 12.13 1.22 -12.94
N ALA A 120 11.40 1.89 -13.85
CA ALA A 120 11.51 3.33 -14.05
C ALA A 120 10.63 4.14 -13.08
N PHE A 121 9.57 3.53 -12.54
CA PHE A 121 8.57 4.22 -11.72
C PHE A 121 8.02 3.29 -10.65
N GLN A 122 8.17 3.70 -9.39
CA GLN A 122 7.43 3.08 -8.29
C GLN A 122 5.95 3.43 -8.41
N VAL A 123 5.08 2.43 -8.30
CA VAL A 123 3.63 2.66 -8.29
C VAL A 123 3.22 3.18 -6.92
N ASP A 124 2.56 4.35 -6.92
CA ASP A 124 1.94 4.94 -5.74
C ASP A 124 0.71 4.12 -5.31
N LYS A 125 0.75 3.63 -4.07
CA LYS A 125 -0.29 2.79 -3.46
C LYS A 125 -0.91 3.45 -2.22
N GLY A 126 -0.81 4.78 -2.12
CA GLY A 126 -1.28 5.55 -0.98
C GLY A 126 -0.34 5.42 0.22
N ASP A 127 -0.74 6.02 1.34
CA ASP A 127 0.04 6.02 2.57
C ASP A 127 -0.21 4.76 3.41
N PHE A 128 -1.41 4.19 3.31
CA PHE A 128 -1.89 3.07 4.12
C PHE A 128 -2.70 2.07 3.31
N VAL A 129 -2.80 0.85 3.82
CA VAL A 129 -3.77 -0.14 3.38
C VAL A 129 -4.44 -0.76 4.59
N ASP A 130 -5.77 -0.82 4.55
CA ASP A 130 -6.59 -1.36 5.64
C ASP A 130 -6.73 -2.89 5.55
N ALA A 131 -7.39 -3.49 6.53
CA ALA A 131 -7.56 -4.95 6.61
C ALA A 131 -8.44 -5.55 5.50
N THR A 132 -9.22 -4.73 4.79
CA THR A 132 -9.97 -5.17 3.61
C THR A 132 -9.12 -5.19 2.35
N GLY A 133 -7.90 -4.63 2.42
CA GLY A 133 -7.03 -4.42 1.28
C GLY A 133 -7.28 -3.12 0.54
N GLN A 134 -8.12 -2.22 1.08
CA GLN A 134 -8.34 -0.91 0.49
C GLN A 134 -7.17 0.02 0.82
N HIS A 135 -6.64 0.67 -0.21
CA HIS A 135 -5.56 1.65 -0.11
C HIS A 135 -6.12 3.02 0.24
N TRP A 136 -5.40 3.76 1.08
CA TRP A 136 -5.78 5.07 1.59
C TRP A 136 -4.64 6.07 1.47
N ASP A 137 -4.89 7.21 0.84
CA ASP A 137 -3.99 8.36 0.80
C ASP A 137 -4.44 9.43 1.80
N LEU A 138 -3.48 10.01 2.52
CA LEU A 138 -3.71 11.01 3.55
C LEU A 138 -3.32 12.40 3.05
N LYS A 139 -4.35 13.22 2.82
CA LYS A 139 -4.18 14.63 2.47
C LYS A 139 -4.27 15.50 3.72
N SER A 140 -3.33 16.44 3.87
CA SER A 140 -3.29 17.41 4.98
C SER A 140 -3.31 18.85 4.45
N PRO A 141 -4.43 19.30 3.85
CA PRO A 141 -4.56 20.68 3.39
C PRO A 141 -4.44 21.68 4.57
N ALA A 142 -3.99 22.89 4.28
CA ALA A 142 -3.75 23.90 5.32
C ALA A 142 -4.04 25.31 4.81
N ASP A 143 -4.75 26.13 5.57
CA ASP A 143 -4.80 27.60 5.42
C ASP A 143 -4.31 28.32 6.69
N THR A 144 -3.79 27.55 7.65
CA THR A 144 -3.02 28.01 8.80
C THR A 144 -1.65 27.33 8.79
N PHE A 145 -0.62 28.01 9.30
CA PHE A 145 0.72 27.41 9.32
C PHE A 145 0.74 26.12 10.16
N PRO A 146 1.16 24.98 9.60
CA PRO A 146 1.15 23.70 10.33
C PRO A 146 2.28 23.58 11.35
N SER A 147 3.37 24.34 11.17
CA SER A 147 4.55 24.26 12.02
C SER A 147 5.36 25.56 12.02
N GLY A 148 6.35 25.63 12.91
CA GLY A 148 7.26 26.77 13.05
C GLY A 148 6.69 27.93 13.88
N PRO A 149 7.38 29.09 13.90
CA PRO A 149 7.04 30.22 14.79
C PRO A 149 5.64 30.82 14.57
N ARG A 150 5.04 30.55 13.41
CA ARG A 150 3.72 31.06 13.02
C ARG A 150 2.63 29.99 13.13
N ALA A 151 2.93 28.82 13.70
CA ALA A 151 1.99 27.70 13.77
C ALA A 151 0.61 28.14 14.28
N GLY A 152 -0.45 27.70 13.60
CA GLY A 152 -1.84 28.06 13.88
C GLY A 152 -2.27 29.46 13.44
N GLN A 153 -1.36 30.32 12.99
CA GLN A 153 -1.73 31.62 12.41
C GLN A 153 -2.25 31.43 10.97
N PRO A 154 -3.18 32.27 10.49
CA PRO A 154 -3.62 32.25 9.10
C PRO A 154 -2.46 32.43 8.11
N MET A 155 -2.48 31.64 7.05
CA MET A 155 -1.60 31.85 5.91
C MET A 155 -2.02 33.12 5.14
N PRO A 156 -1.07 33.88 4.57
CA PRO A 156 -1.40 34.99 3.68
C PRO A 156 -2.21 34.50 2.46
N PRO A 157 -3.18 35.30 1.98
CA PRO A 157 -3.90 34.98 0.75
C PRO A 157 -2.96 34.73 -0.43
N GLY A 158 -3.19 33.65 -1.18
CA GLY A 158 -2.40 33.29 -2.35
C GLY A 158 -1.02 32.70 -2.04
N LEU A 159 -0.68 32.44 -0.76
CA LEU A 159 0.53 31.69 -0.43
C LEU A 159 0.47 30.31 -1.07
N ARG A 160 1.52 29.93 -1.79
CA ARG A 160 1.65 28.59 -2.40
C ARG A 160 1.52 27.52 -1.31
N GLY A 161 0.64 26.54 -1.54
CA GLY A 161 0.36 25.45 -0.60
C GLY A 161 -0.73 25.77 0.42
N SER A 162 -1.27 27.00 0.41
CA SER A 162 -2.52 27.29 1.12
C SER A 162 -3.69 26.54 0.47
N TYR A 163 -4.67 26.16 1.28
CA TYR A 163 -5.89 25.48 0.84
C TYR A 163 -6.55 26.24 -0.30
N ASP A 164 -6.85 25.48 -1.35
CA ASP A 164 -7.68 25.86 -2.48
C ASP A 164 -8.64 24.71 -2.75
N GLY A 165 -9.95 24.97 -2.66
CA GLY A 165 -10.96 23.93 -2.77
C GLY A 165 -10.97 23.21 -4.12
N THR A 166 -10.69 23.94 -5.22
CA THR A 166 -10.65 23.35 -6.57
C THR A 166 -9.47 22.39 -6.71
N THR A 167 -8.30 22.79 -6.22
CA THR A 167 -7.10 21.95 -6.20
C THR A 167 -7.32 20.70 -5.34
N MET A 168 -7.95 20.85 -4.18
CA MET A 168 -8.26 19.74 -3.29
C MET A 168 -9.24 18.74 -3.92
N GLU A 169 -10.27 19.21 -4.65
CA GLU A 169 -11.17 18.33 -5.39
C GLU A 169 -10.44 17.50 -6.45
N GLN A 170 -9.53 18.13 -7.20
CA GLN A 170 -8.70 17.44 -8.20
C GLN A 170 -7.78 16.41 -7.57
N GLU A 171 -7.17 16.74 -6.43
CA GLU A 171 -6.35 15.78 -5.68
C GLU A 171 -7.18 14.57 -5.23
N ILE A 172 -8.39 14.79 -4.70
CA ILE A 172 -9.29 13.68 -4.33
C ILE A 172 -9.61 12.81 -5.55
N ASP A 173 -10.06 13.41 -6.66
CA ASP A 173 -10.40 12.64 -7.87
C ASP A 173 -9.21 11.87 -8.42
N ASN A 174 -7.99 12.43 -8.35
CA ASN A 174 -6.77 11.73 -8.76
C ASN A 174 -6.53 10.48 -7.91
N GLU A 175 -6.64 10.56 -6.59
CA GLU A 175 -6.44 9.39 -5.72
C GLU A 175 -7.55 8.35 -5.91
N LEU A 176 -8.80 8.79 -6.02
CA LEU A 176 -9.92 7.89 -6.34
C LEU A 176 -9.76 7.22 -7.71
N GLY A 177 -9.20 7.94 -8.69
CA GLY A 177 -8.87 7.42 -10.02
C GLY A 177 -7.78 6.34 -10.01
N LYS A 178 -6.89 6.36 -9.01
CA LYS A 178 -5.91 5.30 -8.75
C LYS A 178 -6.51 4.11 -7.99
N GLY A 179 -7.80 4.16 -7.64
CA GLY A 179 -8.47 3.14 -6.82
C GLY A 179 -8.18 3.26 -5.32
N GLN A 180 -7.57 4.37 -4.89
CA GLN A 180 -7.34 4.67 -3.49
C GLN A 180 -8.56 5.39 -2.91
N ASN A 181 -8.73 5.31 -1.59
CA ASN A 181 -9.64 6.16 -0.85
C ASN A 181 -8.84 7.29 -0.19
N VAL A 182 -9.50 8.33 0.30
CA VAL A 182 -8.82 9.52 0.84
C VAL A 182 -9.17 9.75 2.30
N VAL A 183 -8.16 9.98 3.12
CA VAL A 183 -8.29 10.57 4.44
C VAL A 183 -7.92 12.05 4.35
N ILE A 184 -8.75 12.93 4.88
CA ILE A 184 -8.48 14.37 4.92
C ILE A 184 -8.22 14.78 6.37
N ASN A 185 -6.97 15.13 6.66
CA ASN A 185 -6.58 15.80 7.90
C ASN A 185 -6.88 17.30 7.82
N THR A 186 -7.78 17.75 8.70
CA THR A 186 -8.33 19.10 8.72
C THR A 186 -7.75 19.98 9.83
N GLU A 187 -6.77 19.50 10.58
CA GLU A 187 -6.20 20.21 11.75
C GLU A 187 -5.66 21.60 11.45
N ASN A 188 -5.15 21.81 10.24
CA ASN A 188 -4.56 23.07 9.81
C ASN A 188 -5.49 23.88 8.89
N LEU A 189 -6.77 23.51 8.82
CA LEU A 189 -7.81 24.28 8.15
C LEU A 189 -8.58 25.14 9.15
N SER A 190 -8.82 26.39 8.78
CA SER A 190 -9.76 27.29 9.46
C SER A 190 -11.18 26.71 9.40
N PRO A 191 -12.07 27.07 10.33
CA PRO A 191 -13.45 26.60 10.31
C PRO A 191 -14.18 26.89 8.98
N ALA A 192 -13.87 28.03 8.34
CA ALA A 192 -14.45 28.38 7.04
C ALA A 192 -13.98 27.45 5.93
N ALA A 193 -12.68 27.15 5.87
CA ALA A 193 -12.13 26.20 4.90
C ALA A 193 -12.61 24.76 5.14
N GLN A 194 -12.74 24.35 6.41
CA GLN A 194 -13.35 23.05 6.73
C GLN A 194 -14.79 22.96 6.25
N ALA A 195 -15.60 24.00 6.45
CA ALA A 195 -16.98 24.02 5.98
C ALA A 195 -17.07 23.99 4.45
N ASP A 196 -16.23 24.78 3.76
CA ASP A 196 -16.12 24.74 2.30
C ASP A 196 -15.76 23.34 1.80
N LEU A 197 -14.69 22.73 2.31
CA LEU A 197 -14.25 21.40 1.87
C LEU A 197 -15.30 20.31 2.14
N ARG A 198 -15.98 20.36 3.30
CA ARG A 198 -17.07 19.42 3.62
C ARG A 198 -18.24 19.57 2.65
N ASN A 199 -18.61 20.80 2.29
CA ASN A 199 -19.69 21.05 1.32
C ASN A 199 -19.32 20.53 -0.08
N ARG A 200 -18.07 20.73 -0.51
CA ARG A 200 -17.54 20.22 -1.77
C ARG A 200 -17.61 18.70 -1.83
N VAL A 201 -17.10 18.03 -0.80
CA VAL A 201 -17.15 16.55 -0.71
C VAL A 201 -18.59 16.04 -0.66
N ALA A 202 -19.49 16.70 0.09
CA ALA A 202 -20.90 16.32 0.14
C ALA A 202 -21.62 16.52 -1.22
N GLY A 203 -21.15 17.47 -2.03
CA GLY A 203 -21.64 17.73 -3.39
C GLY A 203 -21.22 16.67 -4.41
N GLN A 204 -20.38 15.70 -4.04
CA GLN A 204 -19.85 14.66 -4.93
C GLN A 204 -20.33 13.27 -4.49
N PRO A 205 -21.49 12.78 -4.99
CA PRO A 205 -22.03 11.48 -4.61
C PRO A 205 -21.06 10.30 -4.85
N GLY A 206 -20.18 10.41 -5.86
CA GLY A 206 -19.18 9.38 -6.19
C GLY A 206 -18.09 9.19 -5.14
N TRP A 207 -17.96 10.13 -4.19
CA TRP A 207 -16.98 10.11 -3.11
C TRP A 207 -17.57 9.55 -1.80
N ALA A 208 -18.88 9.34 -1.74
CA ALA A 208 -19.55 8.82 -0.56
C ALA A 208 -18.92 7.50 -0.09
N GLY A 209 -18.51 7.44 1.18
CA GLY A 209 -17.85 6.29 1.79
C GLY A 209 -16.36 6.13 1.45
N LYS A 210 -15.83 6.88 0.47
CA LYS A 210 -14.42 6.84 0.04
C LYS A 210 -13.57 7.95 0.64
N VAL A 211 -14.20 8.98 1.21
CA VAL A 211 -13.53 10.07 1.92
C VAL A 211 -13.79 9.95 3.42
N LYS A 212 -12.73 9.94 4.22
CA LYS A 212 -12.77 9.96 5.69
C LYS A 212 -12.13 11.23 6.22
N TRP A 213 -12.56 11.67 7.39
CA TRP A 213 -12.12 12.92 8.00
C TRP A 213 -11.29 12.66 9.26
N TYR A 214 -10.31 13.52 9.48
CA TYR A 214 -9.54 13.56 10.72
C TYR A 214 -9.27 15.02 11.14
N PRO A 215 -9.32 15.34 12.44
CA PRO A 215 -10.16 14.65 13.42
C PRO A 215 -11.63 14.61 12.94
#